data_AF-M0ZVV6-F1
#
_entry.id   AF-M0ZVV6-F1
#
_cell.length_a   1.000
_cell.length_b   1.000
_cell.length_c   1.000
_cell.angle_alpha   90.00
_cell.angle_beta   90.00
_cell.angle_gamma   90.00
#
_symmetry.space_group_name_H-M   'P 1'
#
loop_
_entity.id
_entity.type
_entity.pdbx_description
1 polymer ?
#
loop_
_entity_poly.entity_id
_entity_poly.type
_entity_poly.pdbx_seq_one_letter_code
_entity_poly.pdbx_strand_id
1 'polypeptide(L)'
;MELALKITSKIRARERFCVYVVMPMWPEGDPKSITVQEILFWQSQTIQMMYQVIATELKSMQILDSHPQDYLNFYCLGNREEIPGSIAQSSGNGDKVSDSYKFQRFMIYVHAKGMIVDDEYVIVGSANINQRSLAGSKDTEIAMGAYQPHYAWTEKQRHPQGQV
;
A
#
# COMPACT_ATOMS: atom_id res chain seq x y z
N MET A 1 -13.58 0.68 -0.97
CA MET A 1 -14.51 1.58 -1.70
C MET A 1 -14.27 3.04 -1.33
N GLU A 2 -14.24 3.37 -0.03
CA GLU A 2 -14.09 4.75 0.47
C GLU A 2 -12.92 5.55 -0.14
N LEU A 3 -11.73 4.96 -0.31
CA LEU A 3 -10.59 5.68 -0.92
C LEU A 3 -10.90 6.19 -2.34
N ALA A 4 -11.49 5.34 -3.18
CA ALA A 4 -11.87 5.72 -4.54
C ALA A 4 -12.98 6.77 -4.54
N LEU A 5 -13.98 6.64 -3.66
CA LEU A 5 -15.06 7.62 -3.53
C LEU A 5 -14.57 8.97 -3.00
N LYS A 6 -13.60 8.97 -2.08
CA LYS A 6 -12.95 10.18 -1.61
C LYS A 6 -12.23 10.88 -2.76
N ILE A 7 -11.46 10.14 -3.56
CA ILE A 7 -10.80 10.67 -4.75
C ILE A 7 -11.83 11.27 -5.72
N THR A 8 -12.91 10.55 -6.04
CA THR A 8 -13.93 11.09 -6.96
C THR A 8 -14.60 12.35 -6.43
N SER A 9 -14.84 12.43 -5.11
CA SER A 9 -15.36 13.66 -4.49
C SER A 9 -14.42 14.86 -4.69
N LYS A 10 -13.10 14.63 -4.61
CA LYS A 10 -12.08 15.66 -4.80
C LYS A 10 -11.89 16.05 -6.25
N ILE A 11 -12.00 15.09 -7.17
CA ILE A 11 -12.05 15.34 -8.63
C ILE A 11 -13.23 16.27 -8.96
N ARG A 12 -14.43 15.97 -8.44
CA ARG A 12 -15.63 16.81 -8.64
C ARG A 12 -15.44 18.23 -8.11
N ALA A 13 -14.82 18.35 -6.94
CA ALA A 13 -14.51 19.64 -6.32
C ALA A 13 -13.34 20.38 -6.98
N ARG A 14 -12.62 19.76 -7.93
CA ARG A 14 -11.36 20.26 -8.51
C ARG A 14 -10.30 20.57 -7.46
N GLU A 15 -10.27 19.75 -6.41
CA GLU A 15 -9.33 19.87 -5.32
C GLU A 15 -8.21 18.84 -5.49
N ARG A 16 -6.96 19.26 -5.25
CA ARG A 16 -5.82 18.35 -5.28
C ARG A 16 -5.97 17.31 -4.17
N PHE A 17 -5.86 16.04 -4.52
CA PHE A 17 -5.90 14.94 -3.57
C PHE A 17 -5.15 13.73 -4.14
N CYS A 18 -4.39 13.04 -3.31
CA CYS A 18 -3.61 11.87 -3.70
C CYS A 18 -3.64 10.80 -2.61
N VAL A 19 -3.60 9.54 -3.03
CA VAL A 19 -3.55 8.36 -2.18
C VAL A 19 -2.38 7.50 -2.62
N TYR A 20 -1.53 7.15 -1.67
CA TYR A 20 -0.39 6.26 -1.88
C TYR A 20 -0.56 5.01 -1.02
N VAL A 21 -0.50 3.85 -1.66
CA VAL A 21 -0.65 2.55 -0.99
C VAL A 21 0.65 1.76 -1.15
N VAL A 22 1.29 1.41 -0.03
CA VAL A 22 2.47 0.55 -0.01
C VAL A 22 2.07 -0.81 0.55
N MET A 23 2.40 -1.86 -0.18
CA MET A 23 1.98 -3.24 0.12
C MET A 23 3.11 -4.23 -0.22
N PRO A 24 3.11 -5.46 0.33
CA PRO A 24 4.14 -6.41 -0.04
C PRO A 24 3.97 -6.80 -1.52
N MET A 25 5.07 -7.21 -2.18
CA MET A 25 5.03 -7.64 -3.58
C MET A 25 4.09 -8.85 -3.77
N TRP A 26 4.08 -9.74 -2.78
CA TRP A 26 3.05 -10.76 -2.55
C TRP A 26 2.94 -11.02 -1.03
N PRO A 27 1.79 -11.51 -0.54
CA PRO A 27 1.66 -11.97 0.85
C PRO A 27 2.68 -13.06 1.20
N GLU A 28 3.11 -13.13 2.45
CA GLU A 28 4.05 -14.16 2.92
C GLU A 28 3.63 -15.58 2.53
N GLY A 29 4.58 -16.35 1.99
CA GLY A 29 4.38 -17.70 1.48
C GLY A 29 5.00 -17.91 0.10
N ASP A 30 4.86 -19.13 -0.43
CA ASP A 30 5.22 -19.42 -1.82
C ASP A 30 4.27 -18.66 -2.74
N PRO A 31 4.76 -17.74 -3.60
CA PRO A 31 3.92 -16.98 -4.51
C PRO A 31 3.14 -17.84 -5.49
N LYS A 32 3.52 -19.11 -5.69
CA LYS A 32 2.81 -20.07 -6.56
C LYS A 32 1.75 -20.88 -5.82
N SER A 33 1.68 -20.78 -4.49
CA SER A 33 0.66 -21.48 -3.71
C SER A 33 -0.74 -20.94 -4.01
N ILE A 34 -1.74 -21.83 -3.91
CA ILE A 34 -3.16 -21.49 -4.14
C ILE A 34 -3.58 -20.32 -3.23
N THR A 35 -3.23 -20.39 -1.95
CA THR A 35 -3.58 -19.35 -0.96
C THR A 35 -3.01 -17.98 -1.33
N VAL A 36 -1.75 -17.89 -1.76
CA VAL A 36 -1.16 -16.60 -2.17
C VAL A 36 -1.80 -16.10 -3.47
N GLN A 37 -2.06 -16.98 -4.44
CA GLN A 37 -2.73 -16.61 -5.68
C GLN A 37 -4.16 -16.12 -5.47
N GLU A 38 -4.92 -16.72 -4.55
CA GLU A 38 -6.27 -16.24 -4.19
C GLU A 38 -6.24 -14.83 -3.57
N ILE A 39 -5.27 -14.56 -2.68
CA ILE A 39 -5.11 -13.21 -2.11
C ILE A 39 -4.76 -12.20 -3.20
N LEU A 40 -3.83 -12.54 -4.09
CA LEU A 40 -3.44 -11.69 -5.23
C LEU A 40 -4.60 -11.45 -6.21
N PHE A 41 -5.47 -12.44 -6.41
CA PHE A 41 -6.70 -12.28 -7.19
C PHE A 41 -7.61 -11.20 -6.59
N TRP A 42 -7.94 -11.30 -5.30
CA TRP A 42 -8.80 -10.31 -4.63
C TRP A 42 -8.18 -8.93 -4.57
N GLN A 43 -6.86 -8.86 -4.37
CA GLN A 43 -6.09 -7.63 -4.47
C GLN A 43 -6.25 -6.98 -5.85
N SER A 44 -6.06 -7.75 -6.93
CA SER A 44 -6.20 -7.28 -8.30
C SER A 44 -7.62 -6.78 -8.60
N GLN A 45 -8.64 -7.53 -8.18
CA GLN A 45 -10.05 -7.11 -8.32
C GLN A 45 -10.34 -5.79 -7.60
N THR A 46 -9.79 -5.62 -6.40
CA THR A 46 -9.98 -4.39 -5.61
C THR A 46 -9.29 -3.19 -6.28
N ILE A 47 -8.05 -3.36 -6.76
CA ILE A 47 -7.30 -2.32 -7.48
C ILE A 47 -8.02 -1.93 -8.77
N GLN A 48 -8.45 -2.92 -9.56
CA GLN A 48 -9.19 -2.72 -10.81
C GLN A 48 -10.47 -1.91 -10.57
N MET A 49 -11.27 -2.30 -9.57
CA MET A 49 -12.49 -1.58 -9.20
C MET A 49 -12.19 -0.11 -8.83
N MET A 50 -11.18 0.15 -7.99
CA MET A 50 -10.84 1.53 -7.60
C MET A 50 -10.41 2.38 -8.80
N TYR A 51 -9.56 1.85 -9.68
CA TYR A 51 -9.16 2.56 -10.89
C TYR A 51 -10.33 2.80 -11.84
N GLN A 52 -11.25 1.85 -11.99
CA GLN A 52 -12.44 2.01 -12.83
C GLN A 52 -13.35 3.14 -12.30
N VAL A 53 -13.56 3.22 -10.99
CA VAL A 53 -14.33 4.31 -10.37
C VAL A 53 -13.68 5.67 -10.66
N ILE A 54 -12.36 5.79 -10.46
CA ILE A 54 -11.62 7.04 -10.70
C ILE A 54 -11.63 7.42 -12.19
N ALA A 55 -11.32 6.47 -13.08
CA ALA A 55 -11.30 6.69 -14.53
C ALA A 55 -12.67 7.11 -15.08
N THR A 56 -13.74 6.54 -14.53
CA THR A 56 -15.11 6.91 -14.90
C THR A 56 -15.40 8.36 -14.50
N GLU A 57 -14.98 8.79 -13.31
CA GLU A 57 -15.17 10.16 -12.84
C GLU A 57 -14.37 11.18 -13.65
N LEU A 58 -13.11 10.87 -14.00
CA LEU A 58 -12.30 11.75 -14.85
C LEU A 58 -12.97 11.98 -16.21
N LYS A 59 -13.53 10.91 -16.80
CA LYS A 59 -14.28 11.00 -18.06
C LYS A 59 -15.57 11.81 -17.91
N SER A 60 -16.36 11.61 -16.85
CA SER A 60 -17.60 12.37 -16.65
C SER A 60 -17.35 13.86 -16.41
N MET A 61 -16.25 14.21 -15.76
CA MET A 61 -15.82 15.59 -15.53
C MET A 61 -15.08 16.21 -16.72
N GLN A 62 -14.91 15.47 -17.83
CA GLN A 62 -14.21 15.91 -19.05
C GLN A 62 -12.76 16.35 -18.81
N ILE A 63 -12.07 15.70 -17.87
CA ILE A 63 -10.64 15.95 -17.61
C ILE A 63 -9.83 15.05 -18.54
N LEU A 64 -9.32 15.62 -19.62
CA LEU A 64 -8.69 14.87 -20.73
C LEU A 64 -7.21 14.57 -20.50
N ASP A 65 -6.50 15.43 -19.77
CA ASP A 65 -5.04 15.34 -19.57
C ASP A 65 -4.66 14.76 -18.20
N SER A 66 -5.48 13.84 -17.67
CA SER A 66 -5.20 13.21 -16.36
C SER A 66 -5.40 11.70 -16.39
N HIS A 67 -4.57 11.02 -15.63
CA HIS A 67 -4.57 9.57 -15.46
C HIS A 67 -5.04 9.20 -14.05
N PRO A 68 -5.73 8.06 -13.84
CA PRO A 68 -6.10 7.62 -12.49
C PRO A 68 -4.92 7.51 -11.50
N GLN A 69 -3.71 7.26 -12.02
CA GLN A 69 -2.47 7.22 -11.21
C GLN A 69 -1.99 8.60 -10.75
N ASP A 70 -2.55 9.70 -11.27
CA ASP A 70 -2.31 11.03 -10.69
C ASP A 70 -2.95 11.15 -9.30
N TYR A 71 -3.93 10.28 -8.99
CA TYR A 71 -4.69 10.30 -7.74
C TYR A 71 -4.45 9.06 -6.85
N LEU A 72 -4.25 7.88 -7.43
CA LEU A 72 -4.10 6.63 -6.68
C LEU A 72 -2.90 5.82 -7.18
N ASN A 73 -1.94 5.57 -6.29
CA ASN A 73 -0.72 4.82 -6.62
C ASN A 73 -0.53 3.62 -5.69
N PHE A 74 -0.03 2.52 -6.26
CA PHE A 74 0.34 1.30 -5.53
C PHE A 74 1.82 1.03 -5.71
N TYR A 75 2.50 0.74 -4.61
CA TYR A 75 3.93 0.40 -4.59
C TYR A 75 4.18 -0.85 -3.75
N CYS A 76 5.30 -1.50 -4.04
CA CYS A 76 5.89 -2.50 -3.17
C CYS A 76 7.37 -2.18 -2.95
N LEU A 77 7.96 -2.78 -1.92
CA LEU A 77 9.36 -2.56 -1.57
C LEU A 77 10.22 -3.75 -1.97
N GLY A 78 11.44 -3.47 -2.41
CA GLY A 78 12.43 -4.48 -2.77
C GLY A 78 13.84 -3.98 -2.52
N ASN A 79 14.75 -4.90 -2.21
CA ASN A 79 16.17 -4.61 -2.08
C ASN A 79 16.97 -5.46 -3.08
N ARG A 80 18.15 -4.96 -3.44
CA ARG A 80 19.11 -5.65 -4.30
C ARG A 80 20.52 -5.26 -3.89
N GLU A 81 21.32 -6.24 -3.49
CA GLU A 81 22.65 -6.03 -2.93
C GLU A 81 23.65 -7.00 -3.54
N GLU A 82 24.88 -6.56 -3.78
CA GLU A 82 25.93 -7.44 -4.26
C GLU A 82 26.42 -8.34 -3.12
N ILE A 83 26.45 -9.66 -3.33
CA ILE A 83 26.98 -10.61 -2.33
C ILE A 83 28.52 -10.57 -2.39
N PRO A 84 29.22 -10.22 -1.28
CA PRO A 84 30.68 -10.22 -1.25
C PRO A 84 31.26 -11.60 -1.55
N GLY A 85 32.35 -11.65 -2.32
CA GLY A 85 32.97 -12.91 -2.80
C GLY A 85 33.41 -13.89 -1.71
N SER A 86 33.53 -13.46 -0.45
CA SER A 86 33.85 -14.30 0.70
C SER A 86 32.67 -15.18 1.17
N ILE A 87 31.42 -14.80 0.88
CA ILE A 87 30.20 -15.51 1.31
C ILE A 87 29.73 -16.50 0.22
N ALA A 88 30.06 -16.21 -1.05
CA ALA A 88 29.61 -16.94 -2.23
C ALA A 88 30.10 -18.40 -2.33
N GLN A 89 31.05 -18.82 -1.48
CA GLN A 89 31.70 -20.14 -1.55
C GLN A 89 31.09 -21.23 -0.63
N SER A 90 30.05 -20.91 0.15
CA SER A 90 29.60 -21.78 1.25
C SER A 90 28.51 -22.79 0.93
N SER A 91 27.94 -22.82 -0.28
CA SER A 91 26.94 -23.83 -0.67
C SER A 91 27.57 -24.99 -1.43
N GLY A 92 28.02 -26.01 -0.68
CA GLY A 92 28.39 -27.31 -1.22
C GLY A 92 27.20 -28.01 -1.89
N ASN A 93 27.50 -28.78 -2.94
CA ASN A 93 26.66 -29.73 -3.65
C ASN A 93 25.27 -29.26 -4.16
N GLY A 94 25.21 -28.96 -5.46
CA GLY A 94 24.18 -29.49 -6.37
C GLY A 94 22.73 -28.96 -6.28
N ASP A 95 22.35 -28.23 -5.23
CA ASP A 95 21.02 -27.67 -5.15
C ASP A 95 20.88 -26.43 -6.07
N LYS A 96 19.79 -26.40 -6.83
CA LYS A 96 19.47 -25.31 -7.75
C LYS A 96 19.42 -23.99 -6.96
N VAL A 97 20.43 -23.14 -7.17
CA VAL A 97 20.47 -21.77 -6.68
C VAL A 97 19.18 -21.06 -7.08
N SER A 98 18.46 -20.49 -6.11
CA SER A 98 17.22 -19.76 -6.38
C SER A 98 17.48 -18.55 -7.28
N ASP A 99 16.50 -18.16 -8.09
CA ASP A 99 16.61 -16.94 -8.90
C ASP A 99 16.82 -15.69 -8.02
N SER A 100 16.25 -15.66 -6.80
CA SER A 100 16.47 -14.58 -5.85
C SER A 100 17.95 -14.44 -5.46
N TYR A 101 18.65 -15.55 -5.24
CA TYR A 101 20.08 -15.55 -4.96
C TYR A 101 20.88 -15.16 -6.21
N LYS A 102 20.55 -15.76 -7.37
CA LYS A 102 21.25 -15.47 -8.64
C LYS A 102 21.18 -13.99 -9.01
N PHE A 103 20.01 -13.36 -8.84
CA PHE A 103 19.81 -11.94 -9.16
C PHE A 103 20.01 -11.01 -7.96
N GLN A 104 20.35 -11.60 -6.80
CA GLN A 104 20.66 -10.94 -5.53
C GLN A 104 19.62 -9.88 -5.13
N ARG A 105 18.34 -10.22 -5.34
CA ARG A 105 17.22 -9.32 -5.09
C ARG A 105 16.05 -10.05 -4.47
N PHE A 106 15.36 -9.37 -3.57
CA PHE A 106 14.14 -9.87 -2.96
C PHE A 106 13.25 -8.73 -2.48
N MET A 107 11.98 -9.02 -2.18
CA MET A 107 11.10 -8.02 -1.60
C MET A 107 11.57 -7.64 -0.19
N ILE A 108 11.39 -6.38 0.18
CA ILE A 108 11.34 -5.98 1.58
C ILE A 108 9.88 -6.19 1.98
N TYR A 109 9.62 -7.14 2.88
CA TYR A 109 8.25 -7.51 3.20
C TYR A 109 7.55 -6.42 4.02
N VAL A 110 6.48 -5.87 3.46
CA VAL A 110 5.67 -4.84 4.12
C VAL A 110 4.68 -5.53 5.04
N HIS A 111 5.04 -5.65 6.32
CA HIS A 111 4.15 -6.17 7.36
C HIS A 111 3.44 -5.06 8.16
N ALA A 112 3.58 -3.80 7.73
CA ALA A 112 2.98 -2.64 8.39
C ALA A 112 1.46 -2.62 8.19
N LYS A 113 0.75 -2.14 9.22
CA LYS A 113 -0.69 -1.83 9.16
C LYS A 113 -0.90 -0.45 9.78
N GLY A 114 -0.97 0.54 8.91
CA GLY A 114 -1.18 1.91 9.32
C GLY A 114 -1.58 2.80 8.17
N MET A 115 -2.01 4.00 8.51
CA MET A 115 -2.46 5.02 7.57
C MET A 115 -2.12 6.37 8.15
N ILE A 116 -1.56 7.25 7.34
CA ILE A 116 -1.35 8.67 7.65
C ILE A 116 -2.31 9.47 6.77
N VAL A 117 -2.98 10.46 7.35
CA VAL A 117 -3.96 11.32 6.68
C VAL A 117 -3.57 12.77 6.93
N ASP A 118 -3.38 13.51 5.83
CA ASP A 118 -3.14 14.95 5.78
C ASP A 118 -1.96 15.45 6.65
N ASP A 119 -0.99 14.58 6.95
CA ASP A 119 0.15 14.81 7.87
C ASP A 119 -0.28 15.24 9.29
N GLU A 120 -1.53 14.99 9.68
CA GLU A 120 -2.06 15.38 11.01
C GLU A 120 -2.59 14.21 11.83
N TYR A 121 -3.00 13.13 11.17
CA TYR A 121 -3.63 11.98 11.83
C TYR A 121 -2.99 10.67 11.37
N VAL A 122 -2.73 9.78 12.32
CA VAL A 122 -2.20 8.44 12.05
C VAL A 122 -3.02 7.37 12.73
N ILE A 123 -3.21 6.25 12.04
CA ILE A 123 -3.65 4.98 12.62
C ILE A 123 -2.50 3.99 12.52
N VAL A 124 -2.20 3.30 13.62
CA VAL A 124 -1.25 2.18 13.65
C VAL A 124 -1.87 1.04 14.43
N GLY A 125 -1.73 -0.20 13.94
CA GLY A 125 -2.30 -1.36 14.62
C GLY A 125 -1.87 -2.69 14.01
N SER A 126 -2.68 -3.72 14.28
CA SER A 126 -2.49 -5.07 13.76
C SER A 126 -3.37 -5.39 12.54
N ALA A 127 -4.47 -4.64 12.36
CA ALA A 127 -5.51 -4.92 11.36
C ALA A 127 -5.04 -4.71 9.92
N ASN A 128 -5.03 -5.77 9.12
CA ASN A 128 -4.84 -5.67 7.67
C ASN A 128 -6.05 -5.03 7.00
N ILE A 129 -5.87 -4.48 5.79
CA ILE A 129 -7.00 -4.00 4.96
C ILE A 129 -7.62 -5.19 4.23
N ASN A 130 -8.31 -6.05 4.98
CA ASN A 130 -9.06 -7.18 4.44
C ASN A 130 -10.23 -7.56 5.38
N GLN A 131 -11.11 -8.44 4.90
CA GLN A 131 -12.28 -8.86 5.67
C GLN A 131 -11.93 -9.65 6.94
N ARG A 132 -10.76 -10.30 7.00
CA ARG A 132 -10.34 -11.06 8.19
C ARG A 132 -10.10 -10.13 9.37
N SER A 133 -9.43 -9.01 9.14
CA SER A 133 -9.13 -8.03 10.18
C SER A 133 -10.26 -7.03 10.42
N LEU A 134 -10.97 -6.58 9.37
CA LEU A 134 -11.94 -5.48 9.47
C LEU A 134 -13.38 -5.92 9.80
N ALA A 135 -13.68 -7.22 9.83
CA ALA A 135 -15.04 -7.70 10.12
C ALA A 135 -15.45 -7.56 11.58
N GLY A 136 -14.49 -7.48 12.52
CA GLY A 136 -14.73 -7.48 13.97
C GLY A 136 -15.18 -8.82 14.56
N SER A 137 -15.62 -9.77 13.74
CA SER A 137 -16.08 -11.11 14.14
C SER A 137 -15.16 -12.26 13.73
N LYS A 138 -14.00 -11.94 13.15
CA LYS A 138 -13.00 -12.91 12.68
C LYS A 138 -11.75 -12.84 13.55
N ASP A 139 -10.66 -12.25 13.05
CA ASP A 139 -9.46 -12.08 13.88
C ASP A 139 -9.68 -10.93 14.86
N THR A 140 -9.15 -11.09 16.08
CA THR A 140 -9.14 -10.00 17.07
C THR A 140 -7.98 -9.07 16.76
N GLU A 141 -8.29 -7.80 16.55
CA GLU A 141 -7.31 -6.79 16.16
C GLU A 141 -7.31 -5.63 17.16
N ILE A 142 -6.20 -4.90 17.22
CA ILE A 142 -6.08 -3.66 17.99
C ILE A 142 -5.46 -2.57 17.11
N ALA A 143 -5.93 -1.34 17.26
CA ALA A 143 -5.36 -0.18 16.60
C ALA A 143 -5.50 1.07 17.49
N MET A 144 -4.57 2.00 17.34
CA MET A 144 -4.60 3.33 17.96
C MET A 144 -4.66 4.38 16.86
N GLY A 145 -5.51 5.38 17.07
CA GLY A 145 -5.59 6.59 16.25
C GLY A 145 -5.07 7.79 17.05
N ALA A 146 -4.16 8.56 16.47
CA ALA A 146 -3.53 9.69 17.15
C ALA A 146 -3.39 10.91 16.24
N TYR A 147 -3.44 12.09 16.85
CA TYR A 147 -3.11 13.37 16.25
C TYR A 147 -2.50 14.29 17.31
N GLN A 148 -1.84 15.36 16.88
CA GLN A 148 -1.33 16.39 17.79
C GLN A 148 -2.18 17.65 17.65
N PRO A 149 -2.99 18.03 18.67
CA PRO A 149 -3.94 19.14 18.56
C PRO A 149 -3.29 20.46 18.12
N HIS A 150 -2.09 20.75 18.62
CA HIS A 150 -1.35 21.97 18.26
C HIS A 150 -0.66 21.91 16.89
N TYR A 151 -0.83 20.86 16.10
CA TYR A 151 -0.25 20.71 14.76
C TYR A 151 -1.30 20.41 13.68
N ALA A 152 -2.59 20.37 14.04
CA ALA A 152 -3.68 20.16 13.09
C ALA A 152 -3.91 21.40 12.20
N TRP A 153 -4.44 21.17 11.00
CA TRP A 153 -4.68 22.22 10.00
C TRP A 153 -5.61 23.32 10.53
N THR A 154 -6.69 22.92 11.22
CA THR A 154 -7.73 23.80 11.74
C THR A 154 -7.22 24.84 12.73
N GLU A 155 -6.17 24.52 13.48
CA GLU A 155 -5.63 25.40 14.53
C GLU A 155 -4.60 26.38 13.99
N LYS A 156 -3.74 25.96 13.06
CA LYS A 156 -2.60 26.79 12.61
C LYS A 156 -2.76 27.41 11.23
N GLN A 157 -3.78 27.00 10.45
CA GLN A 157 -3.97 27.39 9.04
C GLN A 157 -2.69 27.25 8.19
N ARG A 158 -1.84 26.28 8.53
CA ARG A 158 -0.61 25.94 7.81
C ARG A 158 -0.43 24.44 7.85
N HIS A 159 0.45 23.94 6.97
CA HIS A 159 0.81 22.52 6.93
C HIS A 159 1.24 22.00 8.32
N PRO A 160 0.68 20.87 8.77
CA PRO A 160 1.17 20.15 9.93
C PRO A 160 2.66 19.86 9.84
N GLN A 161 3.36 20.06 10.95
CA GLN A 161 4.81 19.84 11.08
C GLN A 161 5.09 19.20 12.44
N GLY A 162 4.34 18.14 12.72
CA GLY A 162 4.38 17.38 13.96
C GLY A 162 5.31 16.17 13.88
N GLN A 163 5.11 15.25 14.81
CA GLN A 163 5.65 13.89 14.76
C GLN A 163 4.72 12.89 14.08
N VAL A 164 3.44 13.24 13.97
CA VAL A 164 2.45 12.53 13.17
C VAL A 164 2.54 13.05 11.75
#